data_AF-A0A3B9A9H3-F1
#
_entry.id   AF-A0A3B9A9H3-F1
#
_cell.length_a   1.000
_cell.length_b   1.000
_cell.length_c   1.000
_cell.angle_alpha   90.00
_cell.angle_beta   90.00
_cell.angle_gamma   90.00
#
_symmetry.space_group_name_H-M   'P 1'
#
loop_
_entity.id
_entity.type
_entity.pdbx_description
1 polymer ?
#
loop_
_entity_poly.entity_id
_entity_poly.type
_entity_poly.pdbx_seq_one_letter_code
_entity_poly.pdbx_strand_id
1 'polypeptide(L)'
;MIVGSLFEGDSERIALIQYDAYDDSLLTLIMQAQIEYRRAETLLGVETELGNGFNNLTETDHRTLQWLHDSIAGQFRLQYCLKGGLFEVNCESPEDPRKINELWRQFLNKELSRLFLKWPELPRLIGMASCYPNPDPRGTTAEDRIYAITLSEYPDLKWSSTVS
;
A
#
# COMPACT_ATOMS: atom_id res chain seq x y z
N MET A 1 -0.82 -3.99 9.08
CA MET A 1 0.58 -4.30 8.73
C MET A 1 1.12 -5.38 9.63
N ILE A 2 1.80 -6.39 9.09
CA ILE A 2 2.62 -7.32 9.90
C ILE A 2 3.99 -6.69 10.10
N VAL A 3 4.40 -6.51 11.35
CA VAL A 3 5.79 -6.12 11.68
C VAL A 3 6.65 -7.37 11.59
N GLY A 4 7.49 -7.43 10.56
CA GLY A 4 8.37 -8.57 10.30
C GLY A 4 9.37 -8.26 9.20
N SER A 5 10.42 -9.09 9.13
CA SER A 5 11.50 -8.95 8.13
C SER A 5 11.03 -9.44 6.76
N LEU A 6 11.00 -8.55 5.77
CA LEU A 6 10.64 -8.88 4.39
C LEU A 6 11.83 -9.24 3.49
N PHE A 7 13.05 -9.01 3.99
CA PHE A 7 14.31 -9.36 3.35
C PHE A 7 15.44 -9.40 4.38
N GLU A 8 16.62 -9.86 3.98
CA GLU A 8 17.80 -9.89 4.86
C GLU A 8 18.30 -8.46 5.16
N GLY A 9 18.42 -8.13 6.45
CA GLY A 9 18.81 -6.79 6.88
C GLY A 9 17.69 -5.75 6.81
N ASP A 10 16.42 -6.18 6.77
CA ASP A 10 15.26 -5.30 6.90
C ASP A 10 15.25 -4.60 8.27
N SER A 11 14.80 -3.34 8.30
CA SER A 11 14.78 -2.54 9.54
C SER A 11 13.45 -2.69 10.27
N GLU A 12 13.52 -3.35 11.43
CA GLU A 12 12.38 -3.46 12.36
C GLU A 12 11.95 -2.09 12.90
N ARG A 13 12.90 -1.18 13.16
CA ARG A 13 12.59 0.17 13.64
C ARG A 13 11.74 0.94 12.64
N ILE A 14 12.10 0.89 11.36
CA ILE A 14 11.33 1.57 10.30
C ILE A 14 9.98 0.86 10.09
N ALA A 15 9.94 -0.48 10.19
CA ALA A 15 8.69 -1.23 10.14
C ALA A 15 7.71 -0.83 11.25
N LEU A 16 8.20 -0.57 12.47
CA LEU A 16 7.38 -0.06 13.59
C LEU A 16 6.81 1.33 13.31
N ILE A 17 7.62 2.24 12.74
CA ILE A 17 7.13 3.58 12.35
C ILE A 17 6.03 3.48 11.28
N GLN A 18 6.19 2.56 10.33
CA GLN A 18 5.17 2.31 9.30
C GLN A 18 3.92 1.64 9.88
N TYR A 19 4.07 0.78 10.89
CA TYR A 19 2.96 0.19 11.62
C TYR A 19 2.14 1.26 12.34
N ASP A 20 2.79 2.20 13.03
CA ASP A 20 2.11 3.32 13.70
C ASP A 20 1.41 4.26 12.70
N ALA A 21 1.89 4.31 11.45
CA ALA A 21 1.32 5.11 10.37
C ALA A 21 0.32 4.31 9.48
N TYR A 22 -0.05 3.08 9.86
CA TYR A 22 -0.78 2.17 9.00
C TYR A 22 -2.15 2.71 8.59
N ASP A 23 -2.95 3.19 9.54
CA ASP A 23 -4.31 3.68 9.27
C ASP A 23 -4.30 4.90 8.33
N ASP A 24 -3.39 5.85 8.55
CA ASP A 24 -3.19 7.00 7.68
C ASP A 24 -2.74 6.58 6.26
N SER A 25 -1.90 5.55 6.18
CA SER A 25 -1.40 5.01 4.91
C SER A 25 -2.51 4.30 4.14
N LEU A 26 -3.37 3.56 4.83
CA LEU A 26 -4.55 2.91 4.27
C LEU A 26 -5.56 3.94 3.74
N LEU A 27 -5.84 4.99 4.52
CA LEU A 27 -6.69 6.08 4.07
C LEU A 27 -6.12 6.73 2.80
N THR A 28 -4.81 6.96 2.76
CA THR A 28 -4.12 7.50 1.59
C THR A 28 -4.28 6.59 0.35
N LEU A 29 -4.12 5.27 0.51
CA LEU A 29 -4.33 4.28 -0.56
C LEU A 29 -5.73 4.37 -1.15
N ILE A 30 -6.75 4.36 -0.29
CA ILE A 30 -8.16 4.39 -0.68
C ILE A 30 -8.50 5.72 -1.34
N MET A 31 -8.11 6.85 -0.74
CA MET A 31 -8.40 8.18 -1.28
C MET A 31 -7.79 8.40 -2.67
N GLN A 32 -6.54 7.97 -2.89
CA GLN A 32 -5.92 8.10 -4.21
C GLN A 32 -6.57 7.19 -5.24
N ALA A 33 -6.89 5.95 -4.88
CA ALA A 33 -7.61 5.03 -5.76
C ALA A 33 -8.98 5.60 -6.14
N GLN A 34 -9.70 6.18 -5.18
CA GLN A 34 -10.97 6.85 -5.43
C GLN A 34 -10.82 8.03 -6.40
N ILE A 35 -9.82 8.89 -6.20
CA ILE A 35 -9.56 10.03 -7.09
C ILE A 35 -9.32 9.57 -8.53
N GLU A 36 -8.44 8.59 -8.72
CA GLU A 36 -8.14 8.07 -10.06
C GLU A 36 -9.34 7.36 -10.70
N TYR A 37 -10.08 6.58 -9.93
CA TYR A 37 -11.29 5.91 -10.43
C TYR A 37 -12.36 6.93 -10.86
N ARG A 38 -12.59 7.97 -10.05
CA ARG A 38 -13.54 9.05 -10.37
C ARG A 38 -13.11 9.87 -11.58
N ARG A 39 -11.80 10.09 -11.75
CA ARG A 39 -11.26 10.73 -12.96
C ARG A 39 -11.62 9.91 -14.20
N ALA A 40 -11.46 8.59 -14.15
CA ALA A 40 -11.83 7.71 -15.25
C ALA A 40 -13.34 7.74 -15.54
N GLU A 41 -14.19 7.68 -14.50
CA GLU A 41 -15.65 7.81 -14.65
C GLU A 41 -16.05 9.13 -15.32
N THR A 42 -15.45 10.23 -14.85
CA THR A 42 -15.71 11.58 -15.38
C THR A 42 -15.30 11.70 -16.85
N LEU A 43 -14.12 11.16 -17.22
CA LEU A 43 -13.63 11.17 -18.60
C LEU A 43 -14.53 10.37 -19.55
N LEU A 44 -15.12 9.29 -19.05
CA LEU A 44 -16.00 8.41 -19.82
C LEU A 44 -17.47 8.86 -19.80
N GLY A 45 -17.83 9.80 -18.92
CA GLY A 45 -19.21 10.25 -18.74
C GLY A 45 -20.13 9.17 -18.18
N VAL A 46 -19.59 8.30 -17.32
CA VAL A 46 -20.33 7.19 -16.70
C VAL A 46 -20.35 7.33 -15.19
N GLU A 47 -21.38 6.77 -14.57
CA GLU A 47 -21.46 6.57 -13.12
C GLU A 47 -21.63 5.09 -12.83
N THR A 48 -20.79 4.53 -11.97
CA THR A 48 -20.83 3.11 -11.64
C THR A 48 -21.23 2.88 -10.18
N GLU A 49 -21.76 1.68 -9.91
CA GLU A 49 -22.03 1.22 -8.54
C GLU A 49 -20.78 1.30 -7.66
N LEU A 50 -19.61 0.92 -8.20
CA LEU A 50 -18.34 0.96 -7.48
C LEU A 50 -17.93 2.40 -7.14
N GLY A 51 -18.10 3.35 -8.08
CA GLY A 51 -17.82 4.76 -7.84
C GLY A 51 -18.68 5.34 -6.71
N ASN A 52 -19.95 4.93 -6.66
CA ASN A 52 -20.86 5.28 -5.56
C ASN A 52 -20.48 4.58 -4.24
N GLY A 53 -20.04 3.32 -4.29
CA GLY A 53 -19.54 2.58 -3.13
C GLY A 53 -18.34 3.27 -2.48
N PHE A 54 -17.38 3.71 -3.30
CA PHE A 54 -16.21 4.47 -2.85
C PHE A 54 -16.57 5.74 -2.05
N ASN A 55 -17.59 6.49 -2.50
CA ASN A 55 -18.00 7.74 -1.84
C ASN A 55 -18.66 7.51 -0.47
N ASN A 56 -19.23 6.34 -0.27
CA ASN A 56 -19.96 5.98 0.95
C ASN A 56 -19.16 5.05 1.86
N LEU A 57 -17.87 4.86 1.57
CA LEU A 57 -17.00 3.98 2.34
C LEU A 57 -16.69 4.63 3.71
N THR A 58 -17.47 4.28 4.73
CA THR A 58 -17.31 4.79 6.09
C THR A 58 -16.41 3.91 6.95
N GLU A 59 -16.40 2.62 6.66
CA GLU A 59 -15.59 1.60 7.34
C GLU A 59 -15.00 0.68 6.27
N THR A 60 -13.74 0.29 6.44
CA THR A 60 -13.06 -0.63 5.53
C THR A 60 -12.44 -1.76 6.34
N ASP A 61 -12.63 -2.99 5.88
CA ASP A 61 -11.84 -4.10 6.38
C ASP A 61 -10.39 -3.87 5.95
N HIS A 62 -9.59 -3.33 6.86
CA HIS A 62 -8.21 -2.94 6.64
C HIS A 62 -7.31 -4.10 6.20
N ARG A 63 -7.75 -5.36 6.38
CA ARG A 63 -7.02 -6.55 5.96
C ARG A 63 -6.96 -6.70 4.44
N THR A 64 -7.97 -6.20 3.72
CA THR A 64 -8.12 -6.35 2.26
C THR A 64 -7.00 -5.67 1.46
N LEU A 65 -6.41 -4.60 2.00
CA LEU A 65 -5.31 -3.87 1.37
C LEU A 65 -3.99 -4.06 2.08
N GLN A 66 -3.96 -4.87 3.13
CA GLN A 66 -2.78 -5.06 3.97
C GLN A 66 -1.58 -5.55 3.15
N TRP A 67 -1.80 -6.49 2.23
CA TRP A 67 -0.71 -7.01 1.40
C TRP A 67 -0.08 -5.94 0.50
N LEU A 68 -0.90 -5.08 -0.11
CA LEU A 68 -0.44 -3.96 -0.92
C LEU A 68 0.38 -2.99 -0.09
N HIS A 69 -0.15 -2.59 1.06
CA HIS A 69 0.54 -1.71 1.99
C HIS A 69 1.90 -2.29 2.40
N ASP A 70 1.91 -3.52 2.91
CA ASP A 70 3.10 -4.14 3.48
C ASP A 70 4.17 -4.36 2.41
N SER A 71 3.77 -4.63 1.16
CA SER A 71 4.70 -4.70 0.01
C SER A 71 5.33 -3.34 -0.32
N ILE A 72 4.54 -2.26 -0.40
CA ILE A 72 5.07 -0.91 -0.63
C ILE A 72 5.98 -0.49 0.53
N ALA A 73 5.60 -0.82 1.76
CA ALA A 73 6.37 -0.54 2.97
C ALA A 73 7.72 -1.29 2.95
N GLY A 74 7.72 -2.55 2.53
CA GLY A 74 8.93 -3.33 2.30
C GLY A 74 9.84 -2.70 1.24
N GLN A 75 9.27 -2.28 0.12
CA GLN A 75 10.03 -1.63 -0.95
C GLN A 75 10.69 -0.33 -0.48
N PHE A 76 9.98 0.46 0.33
CA PHE A 76 10.56 1.65 0.96
C PHE A 76 11.79 1.29 1.78
N ARG A 77 11.68 0.30 2.68
CA ARG A 77 12.80 -0.13 3.52
C ARG A 77 13.96 -0.65 2.68
N LEU A 78 13.67 -1.43 1.63
CA LEU A 78 14.70 -1.95 0.73
C LEU A 78 15.49 -0.83 0.03
N GLN A 79 14.82 0.24 -0.39
CA GLN A 79 15.46 1.35 -1.11
C GLN A 79 16.17 2.35 -0.20
N TYR A 80 15.62 2.60 0.99
CA TYR A 80 16.08 3.69 1.85
C TYR A 80 16.94 3.21 3.02
N CYS A 81 16.90 1.93 3.40
CA CYS A 81 17.72 1.38 4.48
C CYS A 81 19.10 0.92 4.00
N LEU A 82 20.14 1.67 4.38
CA LEU A 82 21.53 1.33 4.10
C LEU A 82 22.03 0.29 5.11
N LYS A 83 21.75 -1.00 4.86
CA LYS A 83 22.13 -2.17 5.68
C LYS A 83 21.55 -2.15 7.11
N GLY A 84 20.86 -3.24 7.44
CA GLY A 84 20.17 -3.43 8.72
C GLY A 84 21.01 -3.04 9.95
N GLY A 85 20.44 -2.15 10.75
CA GLY A 85 20.82 -1.93 12.14
C GLY A 85 21.58 -0.65 12.47
N LEU A 86 22.20 0.07 11.51
CA LEU A 86 23.13 1.14 11.91
C LEU A 86 23.02 2.50 11.18
N PHE A 87 22.48 2.61 9.96
CA PHE A 87 22.30 3.91 9.29
C PHE A 87 21.11 3.85 8.31
N GLU A 88 19.89 3.92 8.82
CA GLU A 88 18.76 3.24 8.15
C GLU A 88 17.91 4.09 7.21
N VAL A 89 18.15 5.39 7.07
CA VAL A 89 17.50 6.21 6.03
C VAL A 89 18.48 7.29 5.60
N ASN A 90 18.72 7.46 4.31
CA ASN A 90 19.44 8.62 3.81
C ASN A 90 18.53 9.86 3.88
N CYS A 91 18.32 10.39 5.10
CA CYS A 91 17.60 11.63 5.36
C CYS A 91 18.38 12.51 6.36
N GLU A 92 18.01 13.79 6.44
CA GLU A 92 18.74 14.78 7.24
C GLU A 92 18.71 14.50 8.76
N SER A 93 17.76 13.70 9.24
CA SER A 93 17.60 13.36 10.67
C SER A 93 16.99 11.95 10.84
N PRO A 94 17.77 10.88 10.61
CA PRO A 94 17.28 9.49 10.66
C PRO A 94 16.88 9.04 12.07
N GLU A 95 17.16 9.82 13.10
CA GLU A 95 16.72 9.63 14.48
C GLU A 95 15.29 10.13 14.75
N ASP A 96 14.78 11.12 14.00
CA ASP A 96 13.44 11.70 14.22
C ASP A 96 12.36 10.86 13.49
N PRO A 97 11.47 10.15 14.21
CA PRO A 97 10.42 9.35 13.60
C PRO A 97 9.46 10.18 12.72
N ARG A 98 9.29 11.48 13.00
CA ARG A 98 8.43 12.36 12.21
C ARG A 98 9.00 12.60 10.82
N LYS A 99 10.33 12.72 10.72
CA LYS A 99 11.01 12.88 9.42
C LYS A 99 10.99 11.60 8.60
N ILE A 100 11.10 10.45 9.26
CA ILE A 100 10.92 9.15 8.61
C ILE A 100 9.47 8.99 8.11
N ASN A 101 8.47 9.35 8.93
CA ASN A 101 7.06 9.26 8.53
C ASN A 101 6.74 10.22 7.38
N GLU A 102 7.28 11.45 7.40
CA GLU A 102 7.17 12.40 6.28
C GLU A 102 7.76 11.81 4.98
N LEU A 103 8.94 11.19 5.05
CA LEU A 103 9.57 10.53 3.91
C LEU A 103 8.77 9.31 3.43
N TRP A 104 8.25 8.50 4.36
CA TRP A 104 7.39 7.36 4.06
C TRP A 104 6.13 7.81 3.32
N ARG A 105 5.44 8.85 3.80
CA ARG A 105 4.26 9.40 3.13
C ARG A 105 4.59 9.89 1.73
N GLN A 106 5.69 10.63 1.56
CA GLN A 106 6.13 11.09 0.24
C GLN A 106 6.41 9.92 -0.71
N PHE A 107 7.08 8.88 -0.20
CA PHE A 107 7.34 7.66 -0.96
C PHE A 107 6.04 6.96 -1.36
N LEU A 108 5.13 6.72 -0.41
CA LEU A 108 3.84 6.07 -0.66
C LEU A 108 3.06 6.79 -1.77
N ASN A 109 2.97 8.12 -1.70
CA ASN A 109 2.29 8.93 -2.72
C ASN A 109 2.93 8.78 -4.11
N LYS A 110 4.26 8.86 -4.17
CA LYS A 110 5.01 8.71 -5.42
C LYS A 110 4.86 7.31 -6.00
N GLU A 111 4.93 6.31 -5.14
CA GLU A 111 4.87 4.90 -5.53
C GLU A 111 3.47 4.53 -6.01
N LEU A 112 2.40 5.02 -5.37
CA LEU A 112 1.05 4.84 -5.86
C LEU A 112 0.84 5.50 -7.22
N SER A 113 1.35 6.72 -7.42
CA SER A 113 1.30 7.38 -8.72
C SER A 113 2.00 6.55 -9.81
N ARG A 114 3.16 5.95 -9.49
CA ARG A 114 3.88 5.04 -10.40
C ARG A 114 3.07 3.78 -10.69
N LEU A 115 2.50 3.15 -9.66
CA LEU A 115 1.72 1.93 -9.79
C LEU A 115 0.46 2.14 -10.61
N PHE A 116 -0.28 3.23 -10.38
CA PHE A 116 -1.50 3.53 -11.13
C PHE A 116 -1.22 3.85 -12.59
N LEU A 117 -0.08 4.46 -12.90
CA LEU A 117 0.35 4.66 -14.28
C LEU A 117 0.68 3.34 -14.99
N LYS A 118 1.35 2.42 -14.28
CA LYS A 118 1.78 1.12 -14.83
C LYS A 118 0.63 0.10 -14.90
N TRP A 119 -0.26 0.12 -13.92
CA TRP A 119 -1.40 -0.77 -13.75
C TRP A 119 -2.68 0.07 -13.62
N PRO A 120 -3.24 0.57 -14.74
CA PRO A 120 -4.43 1.43 -14.72
C PRO A 120 -5.66 0.76 -14.10
N GLU A 121 -5.69 -0.58 -14.01
CA GLU A 121 -6.74 -1.30 -13.32
C GLU A 121 -6.64 -1.24 -11.78
N LEU A 122 -5.48 -0.89 -11.22
CA LEU A 122 -5.23 -0.98 -9.78
C LEU A 122 -6.15 -0.10 -8.92
N PRO A 123 -6.47 1.17 -9.28
CA PRO A 123 -7.45 1.97 -8.55
C PRO A 123 -8.81 1.28 -8.42
N ARG A 124 -9.28 0.64 -9.50
CA ARG A 124 -10.53 -0.14 -9.50
C ARG A 124 -10.41 -1.36 -8.58
N LEU A 125 -9.28 -2.07 -8.62
CA LEU A 125 -9.06 -3.25 -7.77
C LEU A 125 -9.05 -2.88 -6.28
N ILE A 126 -8.37 -1.79 -5.91
CA ILE A 126 -8.38 -1.25 -4.54
C ILE A 126 -9.82 -0.95 -4.10
N GLY A 127 -10.61 -0.34 -4.98
CA GLY A 127 -12.03 -0.09 -4.73
C GLY A 127 -12.83 -1.36 -4.50
N MET A 128 -12.64 -2.35 -5.37
CA MET A 128 -13.36 -3.63 -5.28
C MET A 128 -13.02 -4.36 -3.98
N ALA A 129 -11.75 -4.42 -3.61
CA ALA A 129 -11.29 -5.01 -2.35
C ALA A 129 -11.87 -4.27 -1.13
N SER A 130 -11.93 -2.93 -1.20
CA SER A 130 -12.40 -2.10 -0.08
C SER A 130 -13.93 -2.12 0.09
N CYS A 131 -14.69 -2.06 -1.02
CA CYS A 131 -16.16 -1.94 -0.99
C CYS A 131 -16.86 -3.29 -0.89
N TYR A 132 -16.21 -4.38 -1.30
CA TYR A 132 -16.77 -5.72 -1.35
C TYR A 132 -15.86 -6.72 -0.62
N PRO A 133 -15.58 -6.53 0.68
CA PRO A 133 -14.66 -7.40 1.42
C PRO A 133 -15.16 -8.85 1.45
N ASN A 134 -14.27 -9.78 1.79
CA ASN A 134 -14.58 -11.19 2.02
C ASN A 134 -15.88 -11.35 2.86
N PRO A 135 -16.87 -12.16 2.41
CA PRO A 135 -16.77 -13.23 1.40
C PRO A 135 -17.21 -12.88 -0.02
N ASP A 136 -17.32 -11.61 -0.41
CA ASP A 136 -17.74 -11.28 -1.78
C ASP A 136 -16.66 -11.70 -2.81
N PRO A 137 -17.01 -12.49 -3.85
CA PRO A 137 -16.09 -12.88 -4.91
C PRO A 137 -15.42 -11.70 -5.62
N ARG A 138 -16.09 -10.54 -5.67
CA ARG A 138 -15.57 -9.32 -6.29
C ARG A 138 -14.34 -8.78 -5.57
N GLY A 139 -14.38 -8.70 -4.24
CA GLY A 139 -13.25 -8.23 -3.45
C GLY A 139 -12.15 -9.28 -3.37
N THR A 140 -12.49 -10.54 -3.09
CA THR A 140 -11.48 -11.61 -3.03
C THR A 140 -10.71 -11.79 -4.34
N THR A 141 -11.38 -11.73 -5.50
CA THR A 141 -10.70 -11.73 -6.81
C THR A 141 -9.83 -10.48 -7.01
N ALA A 142 -10.24 -9.33 -6.47
CA ALA A 142 -9.45 -8.11 -6.54
C ALA A 142 -8.20 -8.19 -5.65
N GLU A 143 -8.32 -8.76 -4.44
CA GLU A 143 -7.21 -9.04 -3.53
C GLU A 143 -6.18 -9.97 -4.19
N ASP A 144 -6.63 -11.06 -4.82
CA ASP A 144 -5.75 -11.99 -5.57
C ASP A 144 -5.01 -11.29 -6.71
N ARG A 145 -5.69 -10.38 -7.43
CA ARG A 145 -5.07 -9.61 -8.52
C ARG A 145 -4.09 -8.58 -7.98
N ILE A 146 -4.40 -7.91 -6.88
CA ILE A 146 -3.50 -6.99 -6.18
C ILE A 146 -2.24 -7.74 -5.73
N TYR A 147 -2.41 -8.92 -5.13
CA TYR A 147 -1.32 -9.81 -4.75
C TYR A 147 -0.40 -10.13 -5.94
N ALA A 148 -0.97 -10.56 -7.07
CA ALA A 148 -0.19 -10.83 -8.28
C ALA A 148 0.56 -9.61 -8.82
N ILE A 149 -0.04 -8.42 -8.77
CA ILE A 149 0.63 -7.15 -9.14
C ILE A 149 1.81 -6.90 -8.19
N THR A 150 1.63 -7.03 -6.88
CA THR A 150 2.72 -6.78 -5.92
C THR A 150 3.90 -7.73 -6.09
N LEU A 151 3.66 -9.02 -6.37
CA LEU A 151 4.73 -9.97 -6.67
C LEU A 151 5.51 -9.59 -7.94
N SER A 152 4.81 -9.05 -8.94
CA SER A 152 5.44 -8.57 -10.17
C SER A 152 6.25 -7.29 -9.96
N GLU A 153 5.80 -6.38 -9.09
CA GLU A 153 6.46 -5.09 -8.85
C GLU A 153 7.62 -5.18 -7.86
N TYR A 154 7.53 -6.12 -6.92
CA TYR A 154 8.46 -6.23 -5.80
C TYR A 154 9.07 -7.64 -5.69
N PRO A 155 9.72 -8.16 -6.74
CA PRO A 155 10.25 -9.53 -6.76
C PRO A 155 11.35 -9.77 -5.72
N ASP A 156 12.00 -8.71 -5.25
CA ASP A 156 13.10 -8.78 -4.28
C ASP A 156 12.61 -8.86 -2.83
N LEU A 157 11.30 -8.64 -2.57
CA LEU A 157 10.70 -8.85 -1.26
C LEU A 157 10.51 -10.35 -1.04
N LYS A 158 11.55 -10.97 -0.48
CA LYS A 158 11.53 -12.38 -0.07
C LYS A 158 10.84 -12.49 1.28
N TRP A 159 9.51 -12.48 1.25
CA TRP A 159 8.67 -12.79 2.42
C TRP A 159 9.23 -14.02 3.13
N SER A 160 9.91 -13.79 4.26
CA SER A 160 10.38 -14.90 5.08
C SER A 160 9.14 -15.49 5.71
N SER A 161 8.66 -16.60 5.16
CA SER A 161 7.57 -17.37 5.73
C SER A 161 8.06 -18.03 7.02
N THR A 162 8.17 -17.22 8.07
CA THR A 162 8.21 -17.68 9.46
C THR A 162 7.01 -17.07 10.15
N VAL A 163 5.82 -17.54 9.75
CA VAL A 163 4.70 -17.68 10.66
C VAL A 163 4.78 -19.11 11.16
N SER A 164 5.25 -19.27 12.39
CA SER A 164 5.07 -20.46 13.22
C SER A 164 4.37 -20.03 14.50
#